data_AF-A0A1Y3LF29-F1
#
_entry.id   AF-A0A1Y3LF29-F1
#
_cell.length_a   1.000
_cell.length_b   1.000
_cell.length_c   1.000
_cell.angle_alpha   90.00
_cell.angle_beta   90.00
_cell.angle_gamma   90.00
#
_symmetry.space_group_name_H-M   'P 1'
#
loop_
_entity.id
_entity.type
_entity.pdbx_description
1 polymer ?
#
loop_
_entity_poly.entity_id
_entity_poly.type
_entity_poly.pdbx_seq_one_letter_code
_entity_poly.pdbx_strand_id
1 'polypeptide(L)'
;MSYYLGEQAEQAALGFIDALENAYIHISRHPASGIPRYVHELDLSRLLYWLRKRYPYLVFYVERVDHVDVWRVLHGVRDIPG
;
A
#
# COMPACT_ATOMS: atom_id res chain seq x y z
N MET A 1 -30.67 5.89 9.76
CA MET A 1 -29.80 6.12 8.59
C MET A 1 -28.36 6.40 8.98
N SER A 2 -28.10 7.24 9.98
CA SER A 2 -26.75 7.47 10.54
C SER A 2 -26.08 6.22 11.14
N TYR A 3 -26.85 5.36 11.82
CA TYR A 3 -26.34 4.12 12.43
C TYR A 3 -25.69 3.17 11.39
N TYR A 4 -26.40 2.88 10.30
CA TYR A 4 -25.86 2.05 9.21
C TYR A 4 -24.67 2.68 8.49
N LEU A 5 -24.62 4.02 8.40
CA LEU A 5 -23.47 4.73 7.82
C LEU A 5 -22.22 4.56 8.71
N GLY A 6 -22.40 4.64 10.03
CA GLY A 6 -21.32 4.42 11.00
C GLY A 6 -20.84 2.97 11.00
N GLU A 7 -21.76 2.00 10.98
CA GLU A 7 -21.45 0.58 10.93
C GLU A 7 -20.70 0.19 9.64
N GLN A 8 -21.12 0.75 8.49
CA GLN A 8 -20.40 0.56 7.22
C GLN A 8 -19.01 1.20 7.24
N ALA A 9 -18.85 2.36 7.87
CA ALA A 9 -17.55 3.01 8.01
C ALA A 9 -16.59 2.20 8.88
N GLU A 10 -17.08 1.64 9.98
CA GLU A 10 -16.31 0.76 10.86
C GLU A 10 -15.85 -0.52 10.14
N GLN A 11 -16.78 -1.20 9.44
CA GLN A 11 -16.44 -2.40 8.65
C GLN A 11 -15.44 -2.10 7.53
N ALA A 12 -15.56 -0.93 6.89
CA ALA A 12 -14.60 -0.49 5.88
C ALA A 12 -13.21 -0.21 6.49
N ALA A 13 -13.16 0.36 7.70
CA ALA A 13 -11.90 0.63 8.41
C ALA A 13 -11.19 -0.67 8.81
N LEU A 14 -11.92 -1.63 9.38
CA LEU A 14 -11.38 -2.95 9.74
C LEU A 14 -10.87 -3.68 8.50
N GLY A 15 -11.68 -3.72 7.44
CA GLY A 15 -11.28 -4.36 6.18
C GLY A 15 -10.08 -3.69 5.52
N PHE A 16 -9.85 -2.39 5.76
CA PHE A 16 -8.66 -1.68 5.29
C PHE A 16 -7.42 -2.07 6.09
N ILE A 17 -7.52 -2.19 7.42
CA ILE A 17 -6.44 -2.66 8.29
C ILE A 17 -6.02 -4.07 7.86
N ASP A 18 -6.97 -5.00 7.71
CA ASP A 18 -6.70 -6.36 7.25
C ASP A 18 -5.98 -6.37 5.90
N ALA A 19 -6.35 -5.48 4.99
CA ALA A 19 -5.71 -5.38 3.68
C ALA A 19 -4.27 -4.88 3.77
N LEU A 20 -3.95 -3.97 4.68
CA LEU A 20 -2.58 -3.50 4.94
C LEU A 20 -1.73 -4.57 5.60
N GLU A 21 -2.25 -5.26 6.61
CA GLU A 21 -1.53 -6.37 7.26
C GLU A 21 -1.17 -7.46 6.25
N ASN A 22 -2.13 -7.86 5.42
CA ASN A 22 -1.89 -8.82 4.34
C ASN A 22 -0.87 -8.32 3.31
N ALA A 23 -0.85 -7.00 3.03
CA ALA A 23 0.17 -6.42 2.15
C ALA A 23 1.56 -6.52 2.79
N TYR A 24 1.72 -6.20 4.06
CA TYR A 24 3.01 -6.32 4.76
C TYR A 24 3.50 -7.75 4.87
N ILE A 25 2.61 -8.72 5.12
CA ILE A 25 2.95 -10.15 5.09
C ILE A 25 3.43 -10.55 3.68
N HIS A 26 2.77 -10.06 2.62
CA HIS A 26 3.19 -10.36 1.26
C HIS A 26 4.58 -9.77 0.95
N ILE A 27 4.75 -8.47 1.23
CA ILE A 27 5.99 -7.72 0.97
C ILE A 27 7.15 -8.32 1.75
N SER A 28 6.97 -8.66 3.04
CA SER A 28 8.03 -9.27 3.85
C SER A 28 8.48 -10.64 3.34
N ARG A 29 7.57 -11.45 2.77
CA ARG A 29 7.89 -12.78 2.23
C ARG A 29 8.48 -12.72 0.82
N HIS A 30 8.05 -11.75 0.02
CA HIS A 30 8.46 -11.61 -1.38
C HIS A 30 8.75 -10.14 -1.73
N PRO A 31 9.81 -9.51 -1.19
CA PRO A 31 10.02 -8.07 -1.36
C PRO A 31 10.16 -7.65 -2.83
N ALA A 32 10.78 -8.49 -3.66
CA ALA A 32 10.96 -8.24 -5.08
C ALA A 32 9.66 -8.34 -5.93
N SER A 33 8.51 -8.73 -5.35
CA SER A 33 7.24 -8.85 -6.10
C SER A 33 6.55 -7.51 -6.39
N GLY A 34 7.05 -6.42 -5.80
CA GLY A 34 6.50 -5.08 -6.00
C GLY A 34 6.67 -4.55 -7.41
N ILE A 35 5.90 -3.50 -7.72
CA ILE A 35 5.88 -2.90 -9.06
C ILE A 35 6.84 -1.71 -9.10
N PRO A 36 7.80 -1.65 -10.05
CA PRO A 36 8.81 -0.59 -10.12
C PRO A 36 8.37 0.63 -10.97
N ARG A 37 7.09 1.04 -10.90
CA ARG A 37 6.55 2.08 -11.80
C ARG A 37 7.24 3.45 -11.63
N TYR A 38 7.56 3.82 -10.39
CA TYR A 38 8.08 5.16 -10.05
C TYR A 38 9.60 5.20 -9.88
N VAL A 39 10.31 4.13 -10.24
CA VAL A 39 11.77 4.04 -10.06
C VAL A 39 12.51 5.14 -10.83
N HIS A 40 12.01 5.47 -12.03
CA HIS A 40 12.65 6.45 -12.92
C HIS A 40 12.20 7.89 -12.62
N GLU A 41 10.96 8.08 -12.16
CA GLU A 41 10.40 9.42 -11.88
C GLU A 41 10.97 10.05 -10.61
N LEU A 42 11.42 9.22 -9.66
CA LEU A 42 11.88 9.69 -8.35
C LEU A 42 13.40 9.61 -8.17
N ASP A 43 14.15 9.16 -9.18
CA ASP A 43 15.60 8.85 -9.08
C ASP A 43 15.95 7.89 -7.92
N LEU A 44 14.95 7.11 -7.49
CA LEU A 44 15.04 6.13 -6.42
C LEU A 44 15.08 4.75 -7.05
N SER A 45 16.28 4.34 -7.43
CA SER A 45 16.60 3.11 -8.17
C SER A 45 16.09 1.78 -7.55
N ARG A 46 15.36 1.81 -6.43
CA ARG A 46 14.82 0.63 -5.74
C ARG A 46 13.40 0.82 -5.18
N LEU A 47 12.70 1.90 -5.54
CA LEU A 47 11.36 2.13 -5.02
C LEU A 47 10.35 1.19 -5.67
N LEU A 48 9.72 0.36 -4.85
CA LEU A 48 8.65 -0.54 -5.24
C LEU A 48 7.34 -0.09 -4.59
N TYR A 49 6.22 -0.47 -5.20
CA TYR A 49 4.93 -0.35 -4.53
C TYR A 49 4.06 -1.59 -4.73
N TRP A 50 3.15 -1.82 -3.77
CA TRP A 50 2.18 -2.90 -3.80
C TRP A 50 0.74 -2.37 -3.89
N LEU A 51 -0.09 -3.04 -4.68
CA LEU A 51 -1.48 -2.69 -4.99
C LEU A 51 -2.46 -3.73 -4.43
N ARG A 52 -3.61 -3.28 -3.90
CA ARG A 52 -4.76 -4.15 -3.62
C ARG A 52 -6.02 -3.64 -4.31
N LYS A 53 -6.64 -4.45 -5.16
CA LYS A 53 -7.79 -4.03 -5.99
C LYS A 53 -9.00 -3.48 -5.20
N ARG A 54 -9.17 -3.88 -3.93
CA ARG A 54 -10.32 -3.47 -3.10
C ARG A 54 -10.14 -2.11 -2.42
N TYR A 55 -8.89 -1.65 -2.24
CA TYR A 55 -8.60 -0.39 -1.57
C TYR A 55 -7.63 0.44 -2.41
N PRO A 56 -7.94 1.70 -2.70
CA PRO A 56 -7.13 2.55 -3.58
C PRO A 56 -5.83 3.04 -2.92
N TYR A 57 -5.25 2.29 -1.99
CA TYR A 57 -4.02 2.64 -1.29
C TYR A 57 -2.83 1.81 -1.80
N LEU A 58 -1.69 2.48 -1.93
CA LEU A 58 -0.42 1.93 -2.37
C LEU A 58 0.58 1.98 -1.22
N VAL A 59 1.24 0.85 -0.96
CA VAL A 59 2.35 0.79 0.01
C VAL A 59 3.64 0.96 -0.77
N PHE A 60 4.38 2.03 -0.50
CA PHE A 60 5.68 2.33 -1.08
C PHE A 60 6.80 1.84 -0.16
N TYR A 61 7.74 1.09 -0.72
CA TYR A 61 8.81 0.49 0.06
C TYR A 61 10.10 0.30 -0.75
N VAL A 62 11.20 0.05 -0.03
CA VAL A 62 12.50 -0.29 -0.59
C VAL A 62 12.96 -1.62 0.00
N GLU A 63 13.35 -2.55 -0.88
CA GLU A 63 14.01 -3.80 -0.48
C GLU A 63 15.46 -3.54 -0.06
N ARG A 64 15.83 -4.04 1.13
CA ARG A 64 17.21 -4.09 1.65
C ARG A 64 17.65 -5.54 1.79
N VAL A 65 18.92 -5.73 2.15
CA VAL A 65 19.52 -7.07 2.24
C VAL A 65 18.87 -7.91 3.36
N ASP A 66 18.47 -7.27 4.45
CA ASP A 66 18.01 -7.92 5.68
C ASP A 66 16.59 -7.48 6.10
N HIS A 67 16.04 -6.45 5.47
CA HIS A 67 14.72 -5.91 5.81
C HIS A 67 14.06 -5.18 4.63
N VAL A 68 12.86 -4.67 4.88
CA VAL A 68 12.14 -3.77 3.97
C VAL A 68 11.87 -2.46 4.68
N ASP A 69 12.22 -1.35 4.04
CA ASP A 69 11.86 -0.01 4.50
C ASP A 69 10.50 0.37 3.91
N VAL A 70 9.45 0.46 4.74
CA VAL A 70 8.16 1.04 4.31
C VAL A 70 8.20 2.55 4.49
N TRP A 71 8.04 3.29 3.40
CA TRP A 71 8.17 4.75 3.42
C TRP A 71 6.84 5.46 3.63
N ARG A 72 5.84 5.10 2.81
CA ARG A 72 4.52 5.75 2.79
C ARG A 72 3.43 4.78 2.37
N VAL A 73 2.23 5.04 2.87
CA VAL A 73 0.98 4.45 2.38
C VAL A 73 0.15 5.60 1.83
N LEU A 74 -0.10 5.62 0.51
CA LEU A 74 -0.73 6.75 -0.19
C LEU A 74 -1.96 6.31 -0.97
N HIS A 75 -2.96 7.17 -1.08
CA HIS A 75 -4.13 6.93 -1.92
C HIS A 75 -3.79 7.19 -3.40
N GLY A 76 -3.81 6.15 -4.22
CA GLY A 76 -3.31 6.17 -5.60
C GLY A 76 -4.02 7.09 -6.59
N VAL A 77 -5.20 7.63 -6.24
CA VAL A 77 -5.93 8.62 -7.07
C VAL A 77 -5.85 10.04 -6.48
N ARG A 78 -5.65 10.18 -5.17
CA ARG A 78 -5.73 11.48 -4.49
C ARG A 78 -4.36 12.07 -4.26
N ASP A 79 -3.40 11.21 -3.93
CA ASP A 79 -2.06 11.62 -3.53
C ASP A 79 -1.03 11.45 -4.66
N ILE A 80 -1.40 10.82 -5.77
CA ILE A 80 -0.52 10.58 -6.92
C ILE A 80 -1.10 11.27 -8.15
N PRO A 81 -0.34 12.18 -8.79
CA PRO A 81 -0.71 12.77 -10.06
C PRO A 81 -0.89 11.71 -11.15
N GLY A 82 -1.94 11.85 -11.96
CA GLY A 82 -2.27 10.95 -13.06
C GLY A 82 -1.37 11.14 -14.29
#